data_AF-A0A3D2ISH8-F1
#
_entry.id   AF-A0A3D2ISH8-F1
#
_cell.length_a   1.000
_cell.length_b   1.000
_cell.length_c   1.000
_cell.angle_alpha   90.00
_cell.angle_beta   90.00
_cell.angle_gamma   90.00
#
_symmetry.space_group_name_H-M   'P 1'
#
loop_
_entity.id
_entity.type
_entity.pdbx_description
1 polymer ?
#
loop_
_entity_poly.entity_id
_entity_poly.type
_entity_poly.pdbx_seq_one_letter_code
_entity_poly.pdbx_strand_id
1 'polypeptide(L)'
;MGMETTGSVKEIRDAVVEVGQFVTNFIGKDYQKFATKYNFALSDYLKAKLINLSKVKMAFFSSQVVELNDIYVAQYISLGNKLYSQESFFESLLQHKKMVVSATAGSGKSCLLKSMFISAIKDRSDLLPLFLELRKVNETNDSIFETLRTDIAIYNEKFDKANLNYLLDREGTIVFLDGFDEVNHDLKDKFTKEINRAC
;
A
#
# COMPACT_ATOMS: atom_id res chain seq x y z
N MET A 1 -34.37 -12.93 -8.26
CA MET A 1 -33.10 -13.36 -8.88
C MET A 1 -31.99 -12.91 -7.94
N GLY A 2 -31.65 -13.76 -6.97
CA GLY A 2 -30.76 -13.42 -5.86
C GLY A 2 -29.47 -14.20 -6.01
N MET A 3 -28.41 -13.51 -6.40
CA MET A 3 -27.03 -13.97 -6.38
C MET A 3 -26.17 -12.71 -6.34
N GLU A 4 -25.55 -12.39 -5.19
CA GLU A 4 -24.34 -11.54 -5.07
C GLU A 4 -23.81 -11.36 -3.62
N THR A 5 -24.29 -12.11 -2.62
CA THR A 5 -23.82 -11.94 -1.23
C THR A 5 -22.74 -12.93 -0.79
N THR A 6 -22.59 -14.08 -1.45
CA THR A 6 -21.66 -15.15 -1.02
C THR A 6 -20.20 -14.91 -1.45
N GLY A 7 -19.97 -14.26 -2.59
CA GLY A 7 -18.63 -13.90 -3.08
C GLY A 7 -17.93 -12.89 -2.16
N SER A 8 -18.61 -11.76 -1.91
CA SER A 8 -18.10 -10.69 -1.03
C SER A 8 -17.79 -11.16 0.40
N VAL A 9 -18.61 -12.05 0.97
CA VAL A 9 -18.38 -12.57 2.33
C VAL A 9 -17.16 -13.49 2.37
N LYS A 10 -16.94 -14.30 1.34
CA LYS A 10 -15.76 -15.16 1.23
C LYS A 10 -14.49 -14.35 1.06
N GLU A 11 -14.49 -13.36 0.16
CA GLU A 11 -13.37 -12.42 -0.05
C GLU A 11 -12.96 -11.72 1.25
N ILE A 12 -13.94 -11.16 1.98
CA ILE A 12 -13.69 -10.49 3.26
C ILE A 12 -13.07 -11.46 4.26
N ARG A 13 -13.59 -12.69 4.35
CA ARG A 13 -13.06 -13.71 5.26
C ARG A 13 -11.63 -14.07 4.91
N ASP A 14 -11.34 -14.27 3.63
CA ASP A 14 -10.01 -14.67 3.17
C ASP A 14 -8.99 -13.53 3.42
N ALA A 15 -9.36 -12.28 3.13
CA ALA A 15 -8.54 -11.09 3.47
C ALA A 15 -8.30 -10.95 4.99
N VAL A 16 -9.29 -11.25 5.83
CA VAL A 16 -9.14 -11.24 7.29
C VAL A 16 -8.12 -12.29 7.74
N VAL A 17 -8.16 -13.49 7.17
CA VAL A 17 -7.22 -14.57 7.49
C VAL A 17 -5.81 -14.21 7.04
N GLU A 18 -5.64 -13.77 5.79
CA GLU A 18 -4.36 -13.37 5.21
C GLU A 18 -3.69 -12.26 6.04
N VAL A 19 -4.41 -11.15 6.29
CA VAL A 19 -3.87 -10.03 7.07
C VAL A 19 -3.61 -10.43 8.53
N GLY A 20 -4.47 -11.25 9.13
CA GLY A 20 -4.26 -11.73 10.51
C GLY A 20 -2.97 -12.53 10.66
N GLN A 21 -2.72 -13.46 9.72
CA GLN A 21 -1.48 -14.24 9.68
C GLN A 21 -0.27 -13.35 9.38
N PHE A 22 -0.38 -12.48 8.39
CA PHE A 22 0.66 -11.51 8.02
C PHE A 22 1.10 -10.67 9.23
N VAL A 23 0.16 -10.01 9.90
CA VAL A 23 0.43 -9.14 11.05
C VAL A 23 1.10 -9.93 12.18
N THR A 24 0.63 -11.16 12.44
CA THR A 24 1.22 -12.03 13.48
C THR A 24 2.67 -12.38 13.15
N ASN A 25 2.96 -12.76 11.90
CA ASN A 25 4.28 -13.15 11.45
C ASN A 25 5.24 -11.95 11.40
N PHE A 26 4.78 -10.83 10.83
CA PHE A 26 5.57 -9.61 10.73
C PHE A 26 5.90 -9.10 12.14
N ILE A 27 4.95 -9.00 13.06
CA ILE A 27 5.18 -8.37 14.37
C ILE A 27 5.93 -9.27 15.38
N GLY A 28 5.88 -10.60 15.25
CA GLY A 28 6.69 -11.51 16.07
C GLY A 28 6.39 -11.47 17.58
N LYS A 29 7.38 -11.87 18.42
CA LYS A 29 7.27 -11.97 19.90
C LYS A 29 7.47 -10.65 20.67
N ASP A 30 7.95 -9.58 20.01
CA ASP A 30 8.10 -8.23 20.61
C ASP A 30 6.76 -7.52 20.93
N TYR A 31 5.68 -8.24 20.63
CA TYR A 31 4.27 -7.92 20.73
C TYR A 31 3.80 -7.35 22.07
N GLN A 32 4.26 -7.83 23.23
CA GLN A 32 3.61 -7.54 24.52
C GLN A 32 3.47 -6.03 24.86
N LYS A 33 4.34 -5.15 24.34
CA LYS A 33 4.25 -3.70 24.55
C LYS A 33 3.44 -2.94 23.48
N PHE A 34 3.31 -3.47 22.26
CA PHE A 34 2.64 -2.80 21.12
C PHE A 34 1.23 -3.36 20.82
N ALA A 35 0.99 -4.60 21.22
CA ALA A 35 -0.13 -5.48 20.88
C ALA A 35 -1.53 -4.93 21.07
N THR A 36 -1.81 -4.33 22.23
CA THR A 36 -3.18 -4.45 22.76
C THR A 36 -4.13 -3.38 22.23
N LYS A 37 -3.63 -2.36 21.53
CA LYS A 37 -4.44 -1.21 21.09
C LYS A 37 -4.21 -0.78 19.65
N TYR A 38 -2.95 -0.81 19.20
CA TYR A 38 -2.52 -0.29 17.89
C TYR A 38 -2.59 -1.35 16.79
N ASN A 39 -2.49 -2.62 17.16
CA ASN A 39 -2.53 -3.74 16.22
C ASN A 39 -3.85 -3.80 15.44
N PHE A 40 -4.97 -3.44 16.08
CA PHE A 40 -6.28 -3.40 15.44
C PHE A 40 -6.34 -2.32 14.35
N ALA A 41 -5.81 -1.12 14.61
CA ALA A 41 -5.79 -0.03 13.64
C ALA A 41 -5.03 -0.41 12.36
N LEU A 42 -3.83 -0.96 12.54
CA LEU A 42 -2.99 -1.40 11.44
C LEU A 42 -3.62 -2.59 10.70
N SER A 43 -4.13 -3.59 11.43
CA SER A 43 -4.78 -4.76 10.83
C SER A 43 -6.00 -4.36 10.00
N ASP A 44 -6.85 -3.47 10.52
CA ASP A 44 -8.05 -3.03 9.81
C ASP A 44 -7.73 -2.12 8.63
N TYR A 45 -6.70 -1.27 8.76
CA TYR A 45 -6.11 -0.55 7.64
C TYR A 45 -5.65 -1.49 6.53
N LEU A 46 -4.84 -2.51 6.86
CA LEU A 46 -4.30 -3.45 5.88
C LEU A 46 -5.40 -4.28 5.21
N LYS A 47 -6.42 -4.73 5.96
CA LYS A 47 -7.60 -5.42 5.39
C LYS A 47 -8.33 -4.53 4.39
N ALA A 48 -8.63 -3.30 4.78
CA ALA A 48 -9.35 -2.38 3.93
C ALA A 48 -8.54 -2.03 2.67
N LYS A 49 -7.21 -1.84 2.81
CA LYS A 49 -6.33 -1.63 1.66
C LYS A 49 -6.26 -2.84 0.76
N LEU A 50 -6.12 -4.04 1.30
CA LEU A 50 -6.10 -5.26 0.51
C LEU A 50 -7.38 -5.40 -0.34
N ILE A 51 -8.55 -5.22 0.27
CA ILE A 51 -9.85 -5.28 -0.42
C ILE A 51 -9.99 -4.18 -1.49
N ASN A 52 -9.58 -2.96 -1.18
CA ASN A 52 -9.76 -1.83 -2.10
C ASN A 52 -8.75 -1.85 -3.26
N LEU A 53 -7.52 -2.29 -3.00
CA LEU A 53 -6.45 -2.32 -3.99
C LEU A 53 -6.49 -3.58 -4.85
N SER A 54 -7.10 -4.67 -4.38
CA SER A 54 -7.39 -5.84 -5.23
C SER A 54 -8.47 -5.56 -6.26
N LYS A 55 -9.22 -4.46 -6.14
CA LYS A 55 -10.35 -4.13 -7.02
C LYS A 55 -9.99 -3.03 -8.01
N VAL A 56 -10.31 -3.26 -9.28
CA VAL A 56 -10.10 -2.29 -10.36
C VAL A 56 -11.43 -1.94 -11.00
N LYS A 57 -11.73 -0.64 -11.07
CA LYS A 57 -12.88 -0.13 -11.84
C LYS A 57 -12.51 -0.06 -13.31
N MET A 58 -13.30 -0.70 -14.16
CA MET A 58 -13.07 -0.72 -15.60
C MET A 58 -13.55 0.59 -16.24
N ALA A 59 -12.67 1.30 -16.96
CA ALA A 59 -13.01 2.57 -17.60
C ALA A 59 -14.10 2.43 -18.68
N PHE A 60 -14.09 1.31 -19.41
CA PHE A 60 -15.03 1.03 -20.51
C PHE A 60 -16.36 0.44 -20.03
N PHE A 61 -16.42 -0.06 -18.79
CA PHE A 61 -17.61 -0.63 -18.16
C PHE A 61 -17.68 -0.12 -16.72
N SER A 62 -18.17 1.11 -16.53
CA SER A 62 -18.16 1.81 -15.23
C SER A 62 -18.89 1.08 -14.09
N SER A 63 -19.75 0.10 -14.42
CA SER A 63 -20.44 -0.77 -13.46
C SER A 63 -19.69 -2.05 -13.09
N GLN A 64 -18.61 -2.42 -13.80
CA GLN A 64 -17.85 -3.64 -13.53
C GLN A 64 -16.60 -3.33 -12.72
N VAL A 65 -16.55 -3.94 -11.53
CA VAL A 65 -15.36 -4.07 -10.71
C VAL A 65 -14.80 -5.46 -10.95
N VAL A 66 -13.51 -5.54 -11.27
CA VAL A 66 -12.79 -6.81 -11.49
C VAL A 66 -11.64 -6.93 -10.51
N GLU A 67 -11.25 -8.17 -10.19
CA GLU A 67 -10.05 -8.42 -9.40
C GLU A 67 -8.81 -8.08 -10.21
N LEU A 68 -7.87 -7.37 -9.59
CA LEU A 68 -6.62 -6.94 -10.19
C LEU A 68 -5.85 -8.15 -10.71
N ASN A 69 -5.83 -9.25 -9.94
CA ASN A 69 -5.11 -10.47 -10.31
C ASN A 69 -5.66 -11.13 -11.58
N ASP A 70 -6.92 -10.89 -11.93
CA ASP A 70 -7.53 -11.48 -13.12
C ASP A 70 -7.16 -10.69 -14.40
N ILE A 71 -6.81 -9.42 -14.26
CA ILE A 71 -6.56 -8.52 -15.40
C ILE A 71 -5.12 -8.01 -15.48
N TYR A 72 -4.35 -8.12 -14.40
CA TYR A 72 -3.01 -7.55 -14.32
C TYR A 72 -2.01 -8.45 -15.03
N VAL A 73 -1.32 -7.88 -16.01
CA VAL A 73 -0.19 -8.50 -16.70
C VAL A 73 1.06 -7.75 -16.28
N ALA A 74 1.94 -8.44 -15.54
CA ALA A 74 3.18 -7.86 -15.07
C ALA A 74 4.06 -7.40 -16.24
N GLN A 75 4.53 -6.16 -16.17
CA GLN A 75 5.43 -5.59 -17.17
C GLN A 75 6.88 -5.69 -16.70
N TYR A 76 7.79 -5.74 -17.66
CA TYR A 76 9.21 -5.62 -17.36
C TYR A 76 9.57 -4.19 -16.99
N ILE A 77 10.46 -4.04 -16.00
CA ILE A 77 10.84 -2.76 -15.43
C ILE A 77 12.32 -2.52 -15.72
N SER A 78 12.62 -1.38 -16.35
CA SER A 78 14.00 -0.99 -16.62
C SER A 78 14.57 -0.23 -15.42
N LEU A 79 15.75 -0.64 -14.97
CA LEU A 79 16.55 0.05 -13.96
C LEU A 79 17.97 0.21 -14.50
N GLY A 80 18.31 1.42 -14.94
CA GLY A 80 19.51 1.68 -15.72
C GLY A 80 19.50 0.88 -17.02
N ASN A 81 20.55 0.08 -17.25
CA ASN A 81 20.68 -0.74 -18.47
C ASN A 81 20.13 -2.17 -18.30
N LYS A 82 19.52 -2.48 -17.16
CA LYS A 82 19.00 -3.82 -16.85
C LYS A 82 17.48 -3.82 -16.91
N LEU A 83 16.93 -4.96 -17.32
CA LEU A 83 15.51 -5.23 -17.37
C LEU A 83 15.17 -6.27 -16.30
N TYR A 84 14.15 -6.00 -15.50
CA TYR A 84 13.72 -6.82 -14.37
C TYR A 84 12.29 -7.31 -14.60
N SER A 85 12.00 -8.56 -14.24
CA SER A 85 10.62 -8.97 -13.95
C SER A 85 10.13 -8.22 -12.71
N GLN A 86 8.82 -8.24 -12.44
CA GLN A 86 8.31 -7.62 -11.21
C GLN A 86 8.92 -8.24 -9.94
N GLU A 87 9.07 -9.56 -9.89
CA GLU A 87 9.60 -10.27 -8.72
C GLU A 87 11.06 -9.87 -8.47
N SER A 88 11.89 -9.91 -9.51
CA SER A 88 13.29 -9.50 -9.42
C SER A 88 13.45 -7.99 -9.17
N PHE A 89 12.53 -7.17 -9.68
CA PHE A 89 12.47 -5.75 -9.37
C PHE A 89 12.11 -5.51 -7.90
N PHE A 90 11.18 -6.28 -7.34
CA PHE A 90 10.78 -6.14 -5.95
C PHE A 90 11.95 -6.47 -5.00
N GLU A 91 12.75 -7.51 -5.31
CA GLU A 91 14.00 -7.78 -4.57
C GLU A 91 15.02 -6.65 -4.70
N SER A 92 15.15 -6.07 -5.90
CA SER A 92 16.03 -4.92 -6.13
C SER A 92 15.56 -3.69 -5.35
N LEU A 93 14.24 -3.48 -5.21
CA LEU A 93 13.66 -2.39 -4.42
C LEU A 93 14.16 -2.42 -2.97
N LEU A 94 14.26 -3.61 -2.36
CA LEU A 94 14.68 -3.77 -0.97
C LEU A 94 16.13 -3.33 -0.72
N GLN A 95 16.95 -3.25 -1.77
CA GLN A 95 18.33 -2.78 -1.70
C GLN A 95 18.44 -1.25 -1.75
N HIS A 96 17.34 -0.56 -2.00
CA HIS A 96 17.29 0.89 -2.18
C HIS A 96 16.36 1.50 -1.13
N LYS A 97 16.80 2.57 -0.48
CA LYS A 97 15.94 3.32 0.46
C LYS A 97 14.75 3.97 -0.23
N LYS A 98 14.92 4.38 -1.50
CA LYS A 98 13.94 5.13 -2.28
C LYS A 98 14.06 4.75 -3.74
N MET A 99 12.92 4.64 -4.40
CA MET A 99 12.85 4.37 -5.82
C MET A 99 11.70 5.17 -6.43
N VAL A 100 11.94 5.72 -7.62
CA VAL A 100 10.93 6.41 -8.42
C VAL A 100 10.66 5.57 -9.64
N VAL A 101 9.41 5.15 -9.80
CA VAL A 101 8.95 4.47 -11.00
C VAL A 101 8.28 5.50 -11.91
N SER A 102 8.80 5.66 -13.12
CA SER A 102 8.25 6.56 -14.12
C SER A 102 7.90 5.79 -15.39
N ALA A 103 6.77 6.17 -15.99
CA ALA A 103 6.25 5.59 -17.23
C ALA A 103 5.18 6.55 -17.79
N THR A 104 4.80 6.36 -19.04
CA THR A 104 3.74 7.17 -19.67
C THR A 104 2.39 6.96 -18.97
N ALA A 105 1.45 7.87 -19.23
CA ALA A 105 0.07 7.69 -18.78
C ALA A 105 -0.50 6.39 -19.36
N GLY A 106 -1.21 5.62 -18.55
CA GLY A 106 -1.78 4.33 -18.97
C GLY A 106 -0.80 3.14 -18.97
N SER A 107 0.49 3.31 -18.65
CA SER A 107 1.43 2.18 -18.57
C SER A 107 1.20 1.23 -17.39
N GLY A 108 0.25 1.51 -16.50
CA GLY A 108 -0.07 0.62 -15.37
C GLY A 108 0.79 0.80 -14.12
N LYS A 109 1.39 1.98 -13.89
CA LYS A 109 2.17 2.29 -12.67
C LYS A 109 1.41 1.99 -11.38
N SER A 110 0.16 2.46 -11.30
CA SER A 110 -0.72 2.19 -10.15
C SER A 110 -1.03 0.70 -10.00
N CYS A 111 -1.22 -0.03 -11.11
CA CYS A 111 -1.43 -1.48 -11.08
C CYS A 111 -0.19 -2.22 -10.56
N LEU A 112 1.00 -1.81 -10.98
CA LEU A 112 2.27 -2.34 -10.49
C LEU A 112 2.41 -2.12 -8.97
N LEU A 113 2.20 -0.90 -8.47
CA LEU A 113 2.28 -0.59 -7.04
C LEU A 113 1.24 -1.39 -6.23
N LYS A 114 0.01 -1.52 -6.73
CA LYS A 114 -1.05 -2.33 -6.10
C LYS A 114 -0.68 -3.81 -6.07
N SER A 115 -0.17 -4.34 -7.17
CA SER A 115 0.27 -5.74 -7.24
C SER A 115 1.39 -6.02 -6.24
N MET A 116 2.40 -5.15 -6.14
CA MET A 116 3.47 -5.29 -5.14
C MET A 116 2.95 -5.19 -3.70
N PHE A 117 2.00 -4.29 -3.42
CA PHE A 117 1.36 -4.21 -2.11
C PHE A 117 0.64 -5.53 -1.74
N ILE A 118 -0.11 -6.11 -2.69
CA ILE A 118 -0.83 -7.37 -2.47
C ILE A 118 0.14 -8.52 -2.27
N SER A 119 1.17 -8.64 -3.11
CA SER A 119 2.23 -9.65 -2.96
C SER A 119 2.99 -9.51 -1.64
N ALA A 120 3.18 -8.29 -1.13
CA ALA A 120 3.80 -8.11 0.18
C ALA A 120 2.96 -8.77 1.30
N ILE A 121 1.65 -8.55 1.31
CA ILE A 121 0.76 -9.16 2.32
C ILE A 121 0.69 -10.68 2.18
N LYS A 122 0.61 -11.18 0.94
CA LYS A 122 0.36 -12.61 0.67
C LYS A 122 1.61 -13.47 0.74
N ASP A 123 2.72 -12.96 0.24
CA ASP A 123 3.90 -13.77 -0.06
C ASP A 123 5.14 -13.36 0.78
N ARG A 124 5.08 -12.23 1.51
CA ARG A 124 6.24 -11.63 2.21
C ARG A 124 5.93 -11.21 3.64
N SER A 125 5.99 -12.14 4.57
CA SER A 125 5.79 -11.85 6.00
C SER A 125 6.87 -10.99 6.64
N ASP A 126 7.99 -10.76 5.96
CA ASP A 126 9.10 -9.91 6.37
C ASP A 126 8.90 -8.43 6.01
N LEU A 127 7.88 -8.09 5.21
CA LEU A 127 7.69 -6.73 4.70
C LEU A 127 6.34 -6.15 5.14
N LEU A 128 6.33 -4.98 5.79
CA LEU A 128 5.12 -4.21 6.08
C LEU A 128 4.81 -3.21 4.97
N PRO A 129 3.79 -3.46 4.14
CA PRO A 129 3.41 -2.52 3.10
C PRO A 129 2.45 -1.45 3.66
N LEU A 130 2.81 -0.18 3.49
CA LEU A 130 1.93 0.97 3.68
C LEU A 130 1.64 1.59 2.32
N PHE A 131 0.42 2.04 2.07
CA PHE A 131 0.01 2.55 0.76
C PHE A 131 -0.76 3.85 0.86
N LEU A 132 -0.29 4.89 0.15
CA LEU A 132 -0.96 6.17 0.04
C LEU A 132 -1.14 6.57 -1.43
N GLU A 133 -2.39 6.82 -1.82
CA GLU A 133 -2.69 7.55 -3.06
C GLU A 133 -2.44 9.04 -2.80
N LEU A 134 -1.44 9.61 -3.47
CA LEU A 134 -0.98 10.97 -3.22
C LEU A 134 -2.03 12.02 -3.55
N ARG A 135 -3.02 11.76 -4.42
CA ARG A 135 -4.16 12.69 -4.59
C ARG A 135 -4.86 13.06 -3.27
N LYS A 136 -4.83 12.19 -2.25
CA LYS A 136 -5.45 12.47 -0.94
C LYS A 136 -4.82 13.65 -0.21
N VAL A 137 -3.53 13.91 -0.45
CA VAL A 137 -2.85 15.04 0.19
C VAL A 137 -3.38 16.39 -0.30
N ASN A 138 -3.96 16.43 -1.50
CA ASN A 138 -4.56 17.64 -2.06
C ASN A 138 -5.85 18.01 -1.30
N GLU A 139 -6.51 17.04 -0.67
CA GLU A 139 -7.76 17.22 0.07
C GLU A 139 -7.51 17.79 1.48
N THR A 140 -6.39 17.42 2.10
CA THR A 140 -6.06 17.77 3.49
C THR A 140 -5.05 18.92 3.60
N ASN A 141 -4.24 19.16 2.57
CA ASN A 141 -3.07 20.05 2.57
C ASN A 141 -2.00 19.67 3.65
N ASP A 142 -2.12 18.47 4.22
CA ASP A 142 -1.20 17.93 5.21
C ASP A 142 0.12 17.48 4.57
N SER A 143 1.00 16.90 5.38
CA SER A 143 2.20 16.21 4.89
C SER A 143 1.80 14.82 4.34
N ILE A 144 2.68 14.19 3.54
CA ILE A 144 2.50 12.80 3.08
C ILE A 144 2.31 11.88 4.29
N PHE A 145 3.20 11.96 5.27
CA PHE A 145 3.17 11.08 6.44
C PHE A 145 2.02 11.40 7.40
N GLU A 146 1.59 12.65 7.54
CA GLU A 146 0.38 12.96 8.30
C GLU A 146 -0.90 12.47 7.60
N THR A 147 -0.95 12.55 6.27
CA THR A 147 -2.04 11.96 5.49
C THR A 147 -2.06 10.45 5.66
N LEU A 148 -0.90 9.78 5.58
CA LEU A 148 -0.77 8.34 5.83
C LEU A 148 -1.20 7.96 7.26
N ARG A 149 -0.76 8.72 8.27
CA ARG A 149 -1.17 8.51 9.67
C ARG A 149 -2.69 8.61 9.81
N THR A 150 -3.29 9.63 9.20
CA THR A 150 -4.73 9.86 9.26
C THR A 150 -5.49 8.75 8.55
N ASP A 151 -4.99 8.26 7.41
CA ASP A 151 -5.56 7.12 6.68
C ASP A 151 -5.58 5.83 7.52
N ILE A 152 -4.57 5.61 8.38
CA ILE A 152 -4.54 4.50 9.35
C ILE A 152 -5.43 4.79 10.57
N ALA A 153 -5.43 6.03 11.07
CA ALA A 153 -6.16 6.43 12.26
C ALA A 153 -7.69 6.43 12.09
N ILE A 154 -8.21 6.35 10.86
CA ILE A 154 -9.64 6.10 10.59
C ILE A 154 -10.14 4.85 11.33
N TYR A 155 -9.30 3.83 11.48
CA TYR A 155 -9.66 2.56 12.12
C TYR A 155 -9.48 2.59 13.65
N ASN A 156 -8.68 3.52 14.17
CA ASN A 156 -8.54 3.79 15.59
C ASN A 156 -7.91 5.17 15.79
N GLU A 157 -8.70 6.12 16.29
CA GLU A 157 -8.26 7.51 16.52
C GLU A 157 -7.03 7.64 17.43
N LYS A 158 -6.73 6.60 18.21
CA LYS A 158 -5.58 6.56 19.12
C LYS A 158 -4.27 6.23 18.39
N PHE A 159 -4.31 5.97 17.09
CA PHE A 159 -3.12 5.84 16.25
C PHE A 159 -2.49 7.22 16.01
N ASP A 160 -1.43 7.49 16.75
CA ASP A 160 -0.74 8.78 16.78
C ASP A 160 0.54 8.79 15.94
N LYS A 161 1.26 9.91 16.00
CA LYS A 161 2.52 10.09 15.26
C LYS A 161 3.63 9.16 15.74
N ALA A 162 3.67 8.87 17.04
CA ALA A 162 4.66 7.94 17.59
C ALA A 162 4.41 6.52 17.09
N ASN A 163 3.14 6.14 16.91
CA ASN A 163 2.81 4.86 16.28
C ASN A 163 3.26 4.79 14.83
N LEU A 164 3.00 5.82 14.01
CA LEU A 164 3.48 5.83 12.63
C LEU A 164 5.01 5.79 12.58
N ASN A 165 5.70 6.62 13.37
CA ASN A 165 7.17 6.63 13.40
C ASN A 165 7.73 5.27 13.80
N TYR A 166 7.14 4.59 14.79
CA TYR A 166 7.55 3.23 15.15
C TYR A 166 7.42 2.25 13.98
N LEU A 167 6.38 2.36 13.15
CA LEU A 167 6.26 1.53 11.95
C LEU A 167 7.30 1.92 10.90
N LEU A 168 7.51 3.21 10.63
CA LEU A 168 8.46 3.69 9.63
C LEU A 168 9.92 3.37 9.98
N ASP A 169 10.29 3.42 11.26
CA ASP A 169 11.65 3.13 11.75
C ASP A 169 11.96 1.62 11.77
N ARG A 170 10.95 0.79 11.54
CA ARG A 170 11.08 -0.66 11.59
C ARG A 170 11.65 -1.21 10.28
N GLU A 171 12.65 -2.08 10.38
CA GLU A 171 13.15 -2.86 9.25
C GLU A 171 12.04 -3.68 8.60
N GLY A 172 12.01 -3.70 7.27
CA GLY A 172 10.97 -4.35 6.49
C GLY A 172 9.75 -3.46 6.18
N THR A 173 9.67 -2.23 6.69
CA THR A 173 8.57 -1.32 6.29
C THR A 173 8.83 -0.72 4.92
N ILE A 174 7.82 -0.80 4.04
CA ILE A 174 7.83 -0.23 2.69
C ILE A 174 6.62 0.69 2.54
N VAL A 175 6.85 1.90 2.06
CA VAL A 175 5.78 2.87 1.78
C VAL A 175 5.61 3.04 0.27
N PHE A 176 4.49 2.59 -0.26
CA PHE A 176 4.05 2.81 -1.63
C PHE A 176 3.31 4.15 -1.74
N LEU A 177 3.82 5.03 -2.60
CA LEU A 177 3.24 6.34 -2.90
C LEU A 177 2.81 6.35 -4.37
N ASP A 178 1.50 6.43 -4.63
CA ASP A 178 0.93 6.37 -5.98
C ASP A 178 0.39 7.74 -6.42
N GLY A 179 0.55 8.11 -7.69
CA GLY A 179 -0.02 9.34 -8.26
C GLY A 179 0.71 10.65 -7.89
N PHE A 180 2.05 10.68 -7.88
CA PHE A 180 2.80 11.92 -7.60
C PHE A 180 2.54 13.03 -8.65
N ASP A 181 2.21 12.65 -9.87
CA ASP A 181 1.78 13.55 -10.93
C ASP A 181 0.44 14.24 -10.65
N GLU A 182 -0.42 13.64 -9.83
CA GLU A 182 -1.74 14.15 -9.42
C GLU A 182 -1.65 15.17 -8.26
N VAL A 183 -0.47 15.40 -7.69
CA VAL A 183 -0.25 16.37 -6.60
C VAL A 183 -0.32 17.81 -7.13
N ASN A 184 -0.97 18.71 -6.38
CA ASN A 184 -1.02 20.14 -6.71
C ASN A 184 0.38 20.76 -6.80
N HIS A 185 0.59 21.64 -7.77
CA HIS A 185 1.91 22.18 -8.10
C HIS A 185 2.62 22.84 -6.90
N ASP A 186 1.88 23.60 -6.09
CA ASP A 186 2.34 24.27 -4.87
C ASP A 186 2.79 23.31 -3.76
N LEU A 187 2.35 22.05 -3.80
CA LEU A 187 2.72 21.03 -2.80
C LEU A 187 3.88 20.14 -3.24
N LYS A 188 4.21 20.09 -4.54
CA LYS A 188 5.27 19.22 -5.08
C LYS A 188 6.63 19.45 -4.43
N ASP A 189 7.01 20.70 -4.21
CA ASP A 189 8.30 21.04 -3.57
C ASP A 189 8.34 20.61 -2.10
N LYS A 190 7.24 20.82 -1.36
CA LYS A 190 7.11 20.41 0.05
C LYS A 190 7.26 18.89 0.16
N PHE A 191 6.57 18.14 -0.69
CA PHE A 191 6.58 16.69 -0.65
C PHE A 191 7.85 16.06 -1.18
N THR A 192 8.48 16.65 -2.20
CA THR A 192 9.81 16.23 -2.63
C THR A 192 10.81 16.34 -1.47
N LYS A 193 10.76 17.44 -0.70
CA LYS A 193 11.59 17.59 0.50
C LYS A 193 11.23 16.57 1.59
N GLU A 194 9.95 16.26 1.77
CA GLU A 194 9.48 15.26 2.74
C GLU A 194 9.97 13.85 2.40
N ILE A 195 9.77 13.40 1.15
CA ILE A 195 10.27 12.12 0.63
C ILE A 195 11.79 12.05 0.77
N ASN A 196 12.50 13.14 0.48
CA ASN A 196 13.96 13.19 0.61
C ASN A 196 14.46 13.14 2.06
N ARG A 197 13.64 13.55 3.04
CA ARG A 197 13.97 13.50 4.47
C ARG A 197 13.63 12.18 5.16
N ALA A 198 12.62 11.45 4.68
CA ALA A 198 12.35 10.09 5.15
C ALA A 198 13.59 9.21 4.90
N CYS A 199 14.12 8.50 5.89
CA CYS A 199 15.43 7.87 5.84
C CYS A 199 15.36 6.38 6.10
#